data_AF-A0A699KQR8-F1
#
_entry.id   AF-A0A699KQR8-F1
#
_cell.length_a   1.000
_cell.length_b   1.000
_cell.length_c   1.000
_cell.angle_alpha   90.00
_cell.angle_beta   90.00
_cell.angle_gamma   90.00
#
_symmetry.space_group_name_H-M   'P 1'
#
loop_
_entity.id
_entity.type
_entity.pdbx_description
1 polymer ?
#
loop_
_entity_poly.entity_id
_entity_poly.type
_entity_poly.pdbx_seq_one_letter_code
_entity_poly.pdbx_strand_id
1 'polypeptide(L)'
;VMDAPTLPVATEKNPRDPIDIRVDIVHPMPVDVFPTATVVRTLAQHGEAIRGIHGNLEGVPINEEMNALRFRMGMVEEENASLCGSIKTMEAIDTITRR
;
A
#
# COMPACT_ATOMS: atom_id res chain seq x y z
N VAL A 1 0.99 -37.27 15.99
CA VAL A 1 2.36 -37.30 16.58
C VAL A 1 3.32 -37.31 15.41
N MET A 2 4.23 -36.35 15.32
CA MET A 2 5.26 -36.32 14.28
C MET A 2 6.49 -37.03 14.82
N ASP A 3 6.99 -38.05 14.12
CA ASP A 3 8.25 -38.71 14.50
C ASP A 3 9.42 -37.79 14.17
N ALA A 4 10.26 -37.53 15.19
CA ALA A 4 11.48 -36.75 15.05
C ALA A 4 12.58 -37.60 14.39
N PRO A 5 13.34 -37.08 13.42
CA PRO A 5 14.40 -37.84 12.78
C PRO A 5 15.47 -38.19 13.81
N THR A 6 15.76 -39.48 13.99
CA THR A 6 16.87 -39.95 14.83
C THR A 6 18.10 -40.10 13.94
N LEU A 7 19.15 -39.31 14.22
CA LEU A 7 20.44 -39.40 13.54
C LEU A 7 21.26 -40.57 14.12
N PRO A 8 21.56 -41.63 13.35
CA PRO A 8 22.41 -42.70 13.84
C PRO A 8 23.87 -42.22 13.84
N VAL A 9 24.45 -42.02 15.02
CA VAL A 9 25.87 -41.73 15.21
C VAL A 9 26.62 -43.05 15.39
N ALA A 10 27.39 -43.48 14.39
CA ALA A 10 28.38 -44.55 14.56
C ALA A 10 29.70 -43.94 15.05
N THR A 11 30.19 -44.34 16.22
CA THR A 11 31.46 -43.86 16.77
C THR A 11 32.52 -44.94 16.63
N GLU A 12 33.42 -44.82 15.64
CA GLU A 12 34.68 -45.57 15.63
C GLU A 12 35.82 -44.58 15.95
N LYS A 13 36.54 -44.85 17.03
CA LYS A 13 37.33 -43.85 17.77
C LYS A 13 38.83 -44.07 17.53
N ASN A 14 39.45 -43.27 16.66
CA ASN A 14 40.90 -43.09 16.60
C ASN A 14 41.24 -41.59 16.57
N PRO A 15 42.05 -41.07 17.52
CA PRO A 15 42.20 -39.61 17.74
C PRO A 15 43.10 -38.87 16.75
N ARG A 16 43.63 -39.55 15.72
CA ARG A 16 44.56 -38.95 14.74
C ARG A 16 43.98 -38.77 13.34
N ASP A 17 42.84 -39.39 13.05
CA ASP A 17 42.17 -39.29 11.75
C ASP A 17 40.96 -38.34 11.84
N PRO A 18 40.71 -37.50 10.82
CA PRO A 18 39.52 -36.65 10.78
C PRO A 18 38.25 -37.49 10.86
N ILE A 19 37.30 -37.10 11.70
CA ILE A 19 36.02 -37.80 11.84
C ILE A 19 35.17 -37.46 10.59
N ASP A 20 34.97 -38.44 9.70
CA ASP A 20 34.04 -38.33 8.57
C ASP A 20 32.60 -38.55 9.05
N ILE A 21 31.88 -37.47 9.37
CA ILE A 21 30.46 -37.54 9.76
C ILE A 21 29.62 -37.47 8.48
N ARG A 22 29.17 -38.63 7.99
CA ARG A 22 28.21 -38.69 6.89
C ARG A 22 26.79 -38.57 7.43
N VAL A 23 26.20 -37.39 7.31
CA VAL A 23 24.78 -37.17 7.59
C VAL A 23 24.01 -37.42 6.30
N ASP A 24 23.22 -38.49 6.25
CA ASP A 24 22.34 -38.76 5.10
C ASP A 24 21.10 -37.87 5.21
N ILE A 25 21.13 -36.72 4.52
CA ILE A 25 20.03 -35.76 4.50
C ILE A 25 18.98 -36.26 3.49
N VAL A 26 17.92 -36.91 4.01
CA VAL A 26 16.73 -37.20 3.20
C VAL A 26 16.10 -35.86 2.79
N HIS A 27 16.06 -35.58 1.50
CA HIS A 27 15.36 -34.42 0.95
C HIS A 27 13.88 -34.82 0.74
N PRO A 28 12.94 -34.42 1.61
CA PRO A 28 11.53 -34.70 1.36
C PRO A 28 11.12 -34.04 0.05
N MET A 29 10.40 -34.77 -0.80
CA MET A 29 9.79 -34.26 -2.02
C MET A 29 8.94 -33.02 -1.70
N PRO A 30 9.06 -31.91 -2.45
CA PRO A 30 8.26 -30.71 -2.18
C PRO A 30 6.77 -31.04 -2.27
N VAL A 31 6.04 -30.77 -1.17
CA VAL A 31 4.64 -31.19 -0.98
C VAL A 31 3.62 -30.22 -1.60
N ASP A 32 4.03 -29.13 -2.25
CA ASP A 32 3.01 -28.23 -2.84
C ASP A 32 3.44 -27.63 -4.18
N VAL A 33 3.23 -28.42 -5.23
CA VAL A 33 3.20 -27.92 -6.61
C VAL A 33 1.74 -27.62 -6.94
N PHE A 34 1.35 -26.34 -6.81
CA PHE A 34 0.04 -25.91 -7.30
C PHE A 34 -0.08 -26.26 -8.78
N PRO A 35 -1.16 -26.93 -9.22
CA PRO A 35 -1.37 -27.20 -10.63
C PRO A 35 -1.29 -25.92 -11.45
N THR A 36 -0.56 -25.93 -12.55
CA THR A 36 -0.39 -24.77 -13.44
C THR A 36 -1.74 -24.14 -13.84
N ALA A 37 -2.76 -24.98 -14.03
CA ALA A 37 -4.12 -24.53 -14.33
C ALA A 37 -4.75 -23.65 -13.23
N THR A 38 -4.44 -23.91 -11.96
CA THR A 38 -4.92 -23.10 -10.83
C THR A 38 -4.26 -21.73 -10.85
N VAL A 39 -2.94 -21.69 -11.06
CA VAL A 39 -2.18 -20.43 -11.16
C VAL A 39 -2.68 -19.56 -12.31
N VAL A 40 -2.89 -20.17 -13.50
CA VAL A 40 -3.39 -19.46 -14.69
C VAL A 40 -4.80 -18.91 -14.48
N ARG A 41 -5.70 -19.67 -13.85
CA ARG A 41 -7.07 -19.22 -13.57
C ARG A 41 -7.09 -18.01 -12.62
N THR A 42 -6.32 -18.08 -11.54
CA THR A 42 -6.22 -16.99 -10.56
C THR A 42 -5.63 -15.73 -11.21
N LEU A 43 -4.60 -15.88 -12.05
CA LEU A 43 -4.01 -14.75 -12.77
C LEU A 43 -5.01 -14.09 -13.73
N ALA A 44 -5.80 -14.88 -14.45
CA ALA A 44 -6.86 -14.37 -15.32
C ALA A 44 -7.94 -13.61 -14.53
N GLN A 45 -8.37 -14.15 -13.39
CA GLN A 45 -9.35 -13.49 -12.50
C GLN A 45 -8.83 -12.16 -11.97
N HIS A 46 -7.57 -12.09 -11.54
CA HIS A 46 -6.95 -10.83 -11.13
C HIS A 46 -6.88 -9.82 -12.27
N GLY A 47 -6.57 -10.27 -13.49
CA GLY A 47 -6.57 -9.43 -14.68
C GLY A 47 -7.93 -8.77 -14.94
N GLU A 48 -9.03 -9.52 -14.81
CA GLU A 48 -10.38 -8.96 -14.95
C GLU A 48 -10.76 -8.02 -13.80
N ALA A 49 -10.41 -8.36 -12.56
CA ALA A 49 -10.65 -7.50 -11.42
C ALA A 49 -9.94 -6.14 -11.56
N ILE A 50 -8.67 -6.16 -12.02
CA ILE A 50 -7.89 -4.94 -12.27
C ILE A 50 -8.52 -4.11 -13.40
N ARG A 51 -8.93 -4.74 -14.50
CA ARG A 51 -9.64 -4.05 -15.60
C ARG A 51 -10.92 -3.39 -15.12
N GLY A 52 -11.74 -4.11 -14.34
CA GLY A 52 -12.99 -3.59 -13.79
C GLY A 52 -12.77 -2.39 -12.86
N ILE A 53 -11.72 -2.45 -12.02
CA ILE A 53 -11.33 -1.32 -11.16
C ILE A 53 -10.89 -0.13 -12.02
N HIS A 54 -10.06 -0.34 -13.03
CA HIS A 54 -9.56 0.74 -13.89
C HIS A 54 -10.70 1.46 -14.62
N GLY A 55 -11.66 0.73 -15.21
CA GLY A 55 -12.82 1.33 -15.87
C GLY A 55 -13.70 2.15 -14.93
N ASN A 56 -13.78 1.79 -13.65
CA ASN A 56 -14.50 2.57 -12.64
C ASN A 56 -13.75 3.85 -12.21
N LEU A 57 -12.42 3.89 -12.37
CA LEU A 57 -11.59 5.03 -12.01
C LEU A 57 -11.41 6.03 -13.17
N GLU A 58 -11.53 5.57 -14.42
CA GLU A 58 -11.34 6.38 -15.64
C GLU A 58 -12.43 7.46 -15.83
N GLY A 59 -13.60 7.29 -15.21
CA GLY A 59 -14.72 8.23 -15.26
C GLY A 59 -14.87 9.14 -14.04
N VAL A 60 -13.89 9.21 -13.14
CA VAL A 60 -13.97 9.99 -11.91
C VAL A 60 -13.15 11.29 -12.06
N PRO A 61 -13.76 12.42 -12.46
CA PRO A 61 -13.06 13.68 -12.75
C PRO A 61 -12.72 14.44 -11.46
N ILE A 62 -12.18 13.74 -10.46
CA ILE A 62 -11.81 14.34 -9.16
C ILE A 62 -10.85 15.50 -9.39
N ASN A 63 -9.90 15.37 -10.32
CA ASN A 63 -8.92 16.43 -10.55
C ASN A 63 -9.57 17.69 -11.14
N GLU A 64 -10.45 17.55 -12.13
CA GLU A 64 -11.16 18.67 -12.75
C GLU A 64 -12.09 19.35 -11.74
N GLU A 65 -12.85 18.59 -10.96
CA GLU A 65 -13.76 19.12 -9.94
C GLU A 65 -12.99 19.80 -8.80
N MET A 66 -11.89 19.20 -8.34
CA MET A 66 -11.02 19.80 -7.31
C MET A 66 -10.33 21.08 -7.80
N ASN A 67 -9.94 21.15 -9.07
CA ASN A 67 -9.37 22.36 -9.65
C ASN A 67 -10.41 23.46 -9.82
N ALA A 68 -11.62 23.13 -10.28
CA ALA A 68 -12.72 24.09 -10.36
C ALA A 68 -13.12 24.63 -8.97
N LEU A 69 -13.17 23.75 -7.97
CA LEU A 69 -13.45 24.14 -6.58
C LEU A 69 -12.37 25.06 -6.02
N ARG A 70 -11.08 24.74 -6.24
CA ARG A 70 -9.95 25.57 -5.82
C ARG A 70 -10.00 26.96 -6.45
N PHE A 71 -10.32 27.03 -7.74
CA PHE A 71 -10.46 28.31 -8.44
C PHE A 71 -11.57 29.16 -7.82
N ARG A 72 -12.75 28.58 -7.60
CA ARG A 72 -13.88 29.27 -6.95
C ARG A 72 -13.55 29.70 -5.52
N MET A 73 -12.83 28.87 -4.76
CA MET A 73 -12.39 29.21 -3.42
C MET A 73 -11.49 30.45 -3.42
N GLY A 74 -10.52 30.50 -4.34
CA GLY A 74 -9.62 31.66 -4.46
C GLY A 74 -10.37 32.97 -4.73
N MET A 75 -11.42 32.94 -5.58
CA MET A 75 -12.26 34.12 -5.81
C MET A 75 -13.01 34.56 -4.54
N VAL A 76 -13.59 33.61 -3.80
CA VAL A 76 -14.32 33.90 -2.56
C VAL A 76 -13.39 34.42 -1.47
N GLU A 77 -12.17 33.90 -1.39
CA GLU A 77 -11.15 34.40 -0.45
C GLU A 77 -10.77 35.85 -0.74
N GLU A 78 -10.57 36.21 -2.01
CA GLU A 78 -10.28 37.59 -2.43
C GLU A 78 -11.45 38.53 -2.14
N GLU A 79 -12.68 38.14 -2.50
CA GLU A 79 -13.89 38.92 -2.23
C GLU A 79 -14.07 39.14 -0.72
N ASN A 80 -13.89 38.10 0.08
CA ASN A 80 -14.01 38.20 1.54
C ASN A 80 -12.93 39.12 2.14
N ALA A 81 -11.69 39.06 1.63
CA ALA A 81 -10.63 39.98 2.05
C ALA A 81 -10.96 41.44 1.71
N SER A 82 -11.50 41.68 0.50
CA SER A 82 -11.95 43.00 0.04
C SER A 82 -13.11 43.54 0.88
N LEU A 83 -14.11 42.70 1.16
CA LEU A 83 -15.25 43.05 2.00
C LEU A 83 -14.81 43.36 3.43
N CYS A 84 -13.95 42.53 4.01
CA CYS A 84 -13.39 42.73 5.35
C CYS A 84 -12.62 44.05 5.44
N GLY A 85 -11.84 44.40 4.41
CA GLY A 85 -11.18 45.70 4.30
C GLY A 85 -12.18 46.86 4.28
N SER A 86 -13.23 46.75 3.45
CA SER A 86 -14.28 47.76 3.34
C SER A 86 -15.02 47.98 4.67
N ILE A 87 -15.36 46.91 5.38
CA ILE A 87 -16.00 46.98 6.70
C ILE A 87 -15.12 47.73 7.69
N LYS A 88 -13.82 47.40 7.77
CA LYS A 88 -12.88 48.09 8.68
C LYS A 88 -12.76 49.58 8.38
N THR A 89 -12.72 49.95 7.10
CA THR A 89 -12.71 51.36 6.71
C THR A 89 -13.98 52.07 7.15
N MET A 90 -15.14 51.44 6.98
CA MET A 90 -16.42 52.01 7.41
C MET A 90 -16.52 52.14 8.94
N GLU A 91 -16.05 51.14 9.69
CA GLU A 91 -15.98 51.21 11.16
C GLU A 91 -15.05 52.35 11.64
N ALA A 92 -13.92 52.55 10.97
CA ALA A 92 -13.02 53.66 11.28
C ALA A 92 -13.70 55.03 11.05
N ILE A 93 -14.45 55.17 9.95
CA ILE A 93 -15.21 56.39 9.65
C ILE A 93 -16.32 56.61 10.69
N ASP A 94 -17.09 55.58 11.05
CA ASP A 94 -18.15 55.68 12.06
C ASP A 94 -17.57 56.09 13.42
N THR A 95 -16.41 55.53 13.80
CA THR A 95 -15.71 55.88 15.04
C THR A 95 -15.31 57.36 15.07
N ILE A 96 -14.89 57.93 13.94
CA ILE A 96 -14.50 59.34 13.83
C ILE A 96 -15.75 60.26 13.79
N THR A 97 -16.86 59.78 13.23
CA THR A 97 -18.05 60.60 12.98
C THR A 97 -19.05 60.57 14.14
N ARG A 98 -18.99 59.55 15.00
CA ARG A 98 -19.71 59.53 16.29
C ARG A 98 -19.14 60.60 17.22
N ARG A 99 -19.93 61.65 17.47
CA ARG A 99 -19.67 62.65 18.52
C ARG A 99 -19.72 62.07 19.92
#